data_AF-O26492-F1
#
_entry.id   AF-O26492-F1
#
_cell.length_a   1.000
_cell.length_b   1.000
_cell.length_c   1.000
_cell.angle_alpha   90.00
_cell.angle_beta   90.00
_cell.angle_gamma   90.00
#
_symmetry.space_group_name_H-M   'P 1'
#
loop_
_entity.id
_entity.type
_entity.pdbx_description
1 polymer ?
#
loop_
_entity_poly.entity_id
_entity_poly.type
_entity_poly.pdbx_seq_one_letter_code
_entity_poly.pdbx_strand_id
1 'polypeptide(L)' 'MRSMNRLRTGSLTALILSAAGIIYALIFNPPSWVVYGVAIFLIPVFILSIGILSMARPEEDEAEDRVDEPFIGY' A
#
# COMPACT_ATOMS: atom_id res chain seq x y z
N MET A 1 2.61 -9.52 16.80
CA MET A 1 3.62 -9.57 15.72
C MET A 1 3.27 -10.48 14.52
N ARG A 2 2.60 -11.62 14.69
CA ARG A 2 2.32 -12.58 13.58
C ARG A 2 1.31 -12.09 12.53
N SER A 3 0.36 -11.21 12.88
CA SER A 3 -0.61 -10.65 11.91
C SER A 3 -0.03 -9.54 11.05
N MET A 4 0.87 -8.70 11.59
CA MET A 4 1.51 -7.60 10.87
C MET A 4 2.32 -8.11 9.67
N ASN A 5 3.08 -9.20 9.85
CA ASN A 5 3.81 -9.82 8.74
C ASN A 5 2.87 -10.35 7.65
N ARG A 6 1.71 -10.91 8.02
CA ARG A 6 0.72 -11.39 7.04
C ARG A 6 0.08 -10.25 6.26
N LEU A 7 -0.26 -9.15 6.93
CA LEU A 7 -0.79 -7.96 6.28
C LEU A 7 0.25 -7.36 5.32
N ARG A 8 1.50 -7.22 5.77
CA ARG A 8 2.60 -6.72 4.95
C ARG A 8 2.86 -7.57 3.71
N THR A 9 2.91 -8.90 3.87
CA THR A 9 3.04 -9.83 2.75
C THR A 9 1.85 -9.74 1.80
N GLY A 10 0.61 -9.71 2.34
CA GLY A 10 -0.60 -9.58 1.54
C GLY A 10 -0.64 -8.29 0.72
N SER A 11 -0.32 -7.15 1.34
CA SER A 11 -0.25 -5.85 0.65
C SER A 11 0.85 -5.83 -0.41
N LEU A 12 2.01 -6.44 -0.16
CA LEU A 12 3.08 -6.55 -1.16
C LEU A 12 2.65 -7.41 -2.36
N THR A 13 1.99 -8.54 -2.11
CA THR A 13 1.45 -9.40 -3.18
C THR A 13 0.39 -8.67 -3.99
N ALA A 14 -0.55 -7.98 -3.32
CA ALA A 14 -1.58 -7.17 -3.98
C ALA A 14 -0.96 -6.07 -4.84
N LEU A 15 0.07 -5.38 -4.34
CA LEU A 15 0.80 -4.33 -5.05
C LEU A 15 1.42 -4.85 -6.36
N ILE A 16 2.11 -5.99 -6.30
CA ILE A 16 2.77 -6.58 -7.46
C ILE A 16 1.74 -7.01 -8.51
N LEU A 17 0.65 -7.65 -8.09
CA LEU A 17 -0.41 -8.10 -9.00
C LEU A 17 -1.13 -6.94 -9.66
N SER A 18 -1.48 -5.90 -8.90
CA SER A 18 -2.12 -4.71 -9.45
C SER A 18 -1.20 -3.95 -10.39
N ALA A 19 0.09 -3.82 -10.06
CA ALA A 19 1.08 -3.21 -10.94
C ALA A 19 1.22 -3.96 -12.26
N ALA A 20 1.34 -5.29 -12.21
CA ALA A 20 1.44 -6.11 -13.41
C ALA A 20 0.21 -5.98 -14.32
N GLY A 21 -1.01 -5.97 -13.74
CA GLY A 21 -2.24 -5.80 -14.51
C GLY A 21 -2.37 -4.41 -15.15
N ILE A 22 -1.93 -3.35 -14.46
CA ILE A 22 -1.88 -1.99 -15.01
C ILE A 22 -0.88 -1.92 -16.17
N ILE A 23 0.33 -2.45 -15.99
CA ILE A 23 1.37 -2.49 -17.03
C ILE A 23 0.88 -3.29 -18.25
N TYR A 24 0.22 -4.43 -18.02
CA TYR A 24 -0.38 -5.22 -19.10
C TYR A 24 -1.38 -4.40 -19.92
N ALA A 25 -2.29 -3.68 -19.26
CA ALA A 25 -3.28 -2.85 -19.94
C ALA A 25 -2.65 -1.71 -20.76
N LEU A 26 -1.51 -1.17 -20.31
CA LEU A 26 -0.78 -0.11 -21.00
C LEU A 26 0.00 -0.62 -22.21
N ILE A 27 0.61 -1.81 -22.14
CA ILE A 27 1.48 -2.34 -23.21
C ILE A 27 0.68 -3.06 -24.29
N PHE A 28 -0.29 -3.90 -23.90
CA PHE A 28 -0.95 -4.81 -24.82
C PHE A 28 -2.26 -4.25 -25.41
N ASN A 29 -2.67 -3.05 -24.99
CA ASN A 29 -3.84 -2.33 -25.50
C ASN A 29 -5.10 -3.24 -25.64
N PRO A 30 -5.55 -3.87 -24.53
CA PRO A 30 -6.71 -4.76 -24.56
C PRO A 30 -8.01 -3.97 -24.84
N PRO A 31 -9.14 -4.65 -25.11
CA PRO A 31 -10.41 -3.99 -25.35
C PRO A 31 -10.79 -3.00 -24.24
N SER A 32 -11.47 -1.90 -24.58
CA SER A 32 -11.72 -0.78 -23.65
C SER A 32 -12.42 -1.20 -22.35
N TRP A 33 -13.33 -2.19 -22.41
CA TRP A 33 -13.99 -2.71 -21.21
C TRP A 33 -13.00 -3.36 -20.22
N VAL A 34 -11.92 -3.99 -20.71
CA VAL A 34 -10.84 -4.54 -19.89
C VAL A 34 -10.05 -3.40 -19.26
N VAL A 35 -9.70 -2.37 -20.04
CA VAL A 35 -8.97 -1.20 -19.55
C VAL A 35 -9.76 -0.50 -18.44
N TYR A 36 -11.08 -0.34 -18.60
CA TYR A 36 -11.94 0.21 -17.55
C TYR A 36 -11.99 -0.68 -16.32
N GLY A 37 -12.06 -2.00 -16.47
CA GLY A 37 -11.98 -2.93 -15.35
C GLY A 37 -10.66 -2.79 -14.58
N VAL A 38 -9.54 -2.76 -15.29
CA VAL A 38 -8.21 -2.55 -14.70
C VAL A 38 -8.15 -1.20 -13.98
N ALA A 39 -8.66 -0.13 -14.58
CA ALA A 39 -8.65 1.19 -13.97
C ALA A 39 -9.51 1.28 -12.69
N ILE A 40 -10.71 0.70 -12.71
CA ILE A 40 -11.65 0.76 -11.57
C ILE A 40 -11.17 -0.09 -10.40
N PHE A 41 -10.54 -1.24 -10.65
CA PHE A 41 -10.17 -2.17 -9.59
C PHE A 41 -8.68 -2.12 -9.23
N LEU A 42 -7.78 -2.20 -10.23
CA LEU A 42 -6.36 -2.37 -9.96
C LEU A 42 -5.67 -1.06 -9.57
N ILE A 43 -6.11 0.09 -10.07
CA ILE A 43 -5.53 1.38 -9.65
C ILE A 43 -5.82 1.64 -8.16
N PRO A 44 -7.06 1.52 -7.65
CA PRO A 44 -7.31 1.68 -6.21
C PRO A 44 -6.56 0.65 -5.36
N VAL A 45 -6.52 -0.62 -5.78
CA VAL A 45 -5.76 -1.67 -5.06
C VAL A 45 -4.27 -1.34 -5.01
N PHE A 46 -3.70 -0.83 -6.09
CA PHE A 46 -2.31 -0.41 -6.15
C PHE A 46 -2.02 0.72 -5.14
N ILE A 47 -2.81 1.80 -5.17
CA ILE A 47 -2.65 2.95 -4.28
C ILE A 47 -2.82 2.53 -2.81
N LEU A 48 -3.86 1.75 -2.50
CA LEU A 48 -4.12 1.26 -1.15
C LEU A 48 -2.99 0.37 -0.62
N SER A 49 -2.46 -0.50 -1.47
CA SER A 49 -1.36 -1.40 -1.11
C SER A 49 -0.10 -0.61 -0.75
N ILE A 50 0.21 0.46 -1.47
CA ILE A 50 1.31 1.39 -1.12
C ILE A 50 1.04 2.04 0.24
N GLY A 51 -0.17 2.58 0.45
CA GLY A 51 -0.53 3.24 1.71
C GLY A 51 -0.37 2.33 2.92
N ILE A 52 -0.87 1.09 2.84
CA ILE A 52 -0.73 0.10 3.92
C ILE A 52 0.74 -0.26 4.14
N LEU A 53 1.52 -0.43 3.06
CA LEU A 53 2.93 -0.79 3.18
C LEU A 53 3.76 0.37 3.78
N SER A 54 3.37 1.61 3.54
CA SER A 54 3.96 2.81 4.14
C SER A 54 3.66 2.89 5.64
N MET A 55 2.41 2.68 6.05
CA MET A 55 2.00 2.68 7.47
C MET A 55 2.61 1.51 8.27
N ALA A 56 2.97 0.41 7.58
CA ALA A 56 3.64 -0.72 8.21
C ALA A 56 5.12 -0.44 8.53
N ARG A 57 5.70 0.67 8.06
CA ARG A 57 6.97 1.18 8.58
C ARG A 57 6.64 2.01 9.83
N PRO A 58 7.17 1.69 11.02
CA PRO A 58 7.21 2.67 12.09
C PRO A 58 8.02 3.85 11.56
N GLU A 59 7.46 5.06 11.61
CA GLU A 59 8.24 6.28 11.43
C GLU A 59 9.28 6.30 12.55
N GLU A 60 10.56 6.14 12.20
CA GLU A 60 11.67 6.24 13.16
C GLU A 60 11.67 7.62 13.84
N ASP A 61 11.08 8.64 13.19
CA ASP A 61 10.94 10.01 13.69
C ASP A 61 9.87 10.17 14.79
N GLU A 62 8.78 9.38 14.81
CA GLU A 62 7.75 9.49 15.86
C GLU A 62 8.20 8.91 17.22
N ALA A 63 9.26 8.10 17.22
CA ALA A 63 9.82 7.54 18.44
C ALA A 63 10.73 8.52 19.19
N GLU A 64 11.35 9.48 18.49
CA GLU A 64 12.28 10.44 19.07
C GLU A 64 11.52 11.60 19.75
N ASP A 65 10.45 12.13 19.13
CA ASP A 65 9.57 13.15 19.72
C ASP A 65 8.82 12.67 20.98
N ARG A 66 8.56 11.35 21.09
CA ARG A 66 7.89 10.75 22.26
C ARG A 66 8.77 10.66 23.50
N VAL A 67 10.08 10.85 23.36
CA VAL A 67 11.03 10.83 24.48
C VAL A 67 11.16 12.23 25.10
N ASP A 68 10.91 13.28 24.32
CA ASP A 68 11.08 14.68 24.71
C ASP A 68 9.80 15.39 25.17
N GLU A 69 8.62 14.75 25.13
CA GLU A 69 7.46 15.29 25.83
C GLU A 69 7.64 15.13 27.35
N PRO A 70 7.85 16.21 28.12
CA PRO A 70 7.84 16.11 29.57
C PRO A 70 6.44 15.60 29.97
N PHE A 71 6.38 14.56 30.81
CA PHE A 71 5.15 14.08 31.43
C PHE A 71 4.58 15.17 32.36
N ILE A 72 3.97 16.20 31.81
CA ILE A 72 3.16 17.17 32.55
C ILE A 72 1.76 16.56 32.66
N GLY A 73 1.66 15.57 33.55
CA GLY A 73 0.39 15.21 34.17
C GLY A 73 0.01 16.32 35.14
N TYR A 74 -0.91 17.19 34.73
CA TYR A 74 -1.77 17.87 35.69
C TYR A 74 -2.77 16.87 36.27
#